data_AF-A0A0F9IY37-F1
#
_entry.id   AF-A0A0F9IY37-F1
#
_cell.length_a   1.000
_cell.length_b   1.000
_cell.length_c   1.000
_cell.angle_alpha   90.00
_cell.angle_beta   90.00
_cell.angle_gamma   90.00
#
_symmetry.space_group_name_H-M   'P 1'
#
loop_
_entity.id
_entity.type
_entity.pdbx_description
1 polymer ?
#
loop_
_entity_poly.entity_id
_entity_poly.type
_entity_poly.pdbx_seq_one_letter_code
_entity_poly.pdbx_strand_id
1 'polypeptide(L)'
;MASNQWSWVTTVPTELSHLVSVLNKRLKALEGKLRRDDNLRESVVTKTATYTATERDQTILCNASSGAFTVTLPAAQGISGRIYRIKKTDSGGNAVTVDGNSSETIDGATTNSLGSQYDVIEIQCDGSNWHIV
;
A
#
# COMPACT_ATOMS: atom_id res chain seq x y z
N MET A 1 -14.14 -26.43 -1.01
CA MET A 1 -13.42 -25.94 0.18
C MET A 1 -14.46 -25.82 1.28
N ALA A 2 -14.30 -26.59 2.35
CA ALA A 2 -15.32 -26.74 3.37
C ALA A 2 -15.65 -25.37 3.99
N SER A 3 -16.91 -24.96 3.85
CA SER A 3 -17.47 -23.90 4.69
C SER A 3 -17.54 -24.48 6.09
N ASN A 4 -16.77 -23.91 7.01
CA ASN A 4 -16.77 -24.30 8.42
C ASN A 4 -18.11 -23.86 9.02
N GLN A 5 -19.17 -24.63 8.78
CA GLN A 5 -20.46 -24.45 9.42
C GLN A 5 -20.29 -24.93 10.87
N TRP A 6 -19.96 -24.00 11.77
CA TRP A 6 -19.98 -24.26 13.20
C TRP A 6 -21.38 -24.72 13.59
N SER A 7 -21.50 -25.99 13.99
CA SER A 7 -22.75 -26.56 14.48
C SER A 7 -23.07 -25.97 15.85
N TRP A 8 -24.22 -25.33 15.96
CA TRP A 8 -24.71 -24.70 17.18
C TRP A 8 -25.04 -25.74 18.24
N VAL A 9 -24.54 -25.56 19.46
CA VAL A 9 -25.10 -26.23 20.64
C VAL A 9 -26.47 -25.63 20.89
N THR A 10 -27.54 -26.40 20.61
CA THR A 10 -28.93 -25.91 20.57
C THR A 10 -29.65 -25.91 21.92
N THR A 11 -28.95 -26.19 23.02
CA THR A 11 -29.56 -26.09 24.35
C THR A 11 -28.56 -25.52 25.35
N VAL A 12 -28.74 -24.25 25.68
CA VAL A 12 -28.05 -23.54 26.76
C VAL A 12 -29.07 -22.82 27.63
N PRO A 13 -28.88 -22.79 28.96
CA PRO A 13 -29.67 -21.96 29.89
C PRO A 13 -29.86 -20.53 29.37
N THR A 14 -30.98 -19.88 29.73
CA THR A 14 -31.35 -18.53 29.25
C THR A 14 -30.26 -17.47 29.40
N GLU A 15 -29.45 -17.57 30.46
CA GLU A 15 -28.30 -16.67 30.68
C GLU A 15 -27.17 -16.87 29.65
N LEU A 16 -26.95 -18.10 29.21
CA LEU A 16 -25.91 -18.45 28.23
C LEU A 16 -26.39 -18.20 26.79
N SER A 17 -27.70 -18.20 26.52
CA SER A 17 -28.25 -17.94 25.18
C SER A 17 -28.00 -16.49 24.72
N HIS A 18 -28.05 -15.52 25.63
CA HIS A 18 -27.70 -14.12 25.35
C HIS A 18 -26.21 -13.97 24.99
N LEU A 19 -25.32 -14.61 25.74
CA LEU A 19 -23.88 -14.56 25.46
C LEU A 19 -23.54 -15.20 24.11
N VAL A 20 -24.15 -16.35 23.80
CA VAL A 20 -24.00 -17.01 22.50
C VAL A 20 -24.49 -16.09 21.38
N SER A 21 -25.67 -15.47 21.53
CA SER A 21 -26.19 -14.52 20.53
C SER A 21 -25.28 -13.31 20.30
N VAL A 22 -24.73 -12.72 21.37
CA VAL A 22 -23.78 -11.60 21.28
C VAL A 22 -22.49 -12.00 20.58
N LEU A 23 -21.94 -13.17 20.90
CA LEU A 23 -20.72 -13.70 20.26
C LEU A 23 -20.95 -13.94 18.76
N ASN A 24 -22.07 -14.51 18.37
CA ASN A 24 -22.39 -14.80 16.96
C ASN A 24 -22.55 -13.52 16.15
N LYS A 25 -23.18 -12.52 16.74
CA LYS A 25 -23.33 -11.20 16.11
C LYS A 25 -21.96 -10.54 15.91
N ARG A 26 -21.07 -10.64 16.90
CA ARG A 26 -19.69 -10.13 16.80
C ARG A 26 -18.88 -10.90 15.76
N LEU A 27 -18.99 -12.24 15.72
CA LEU A 27 -18.31 -13.08 14.74
C LEU A 27 -18.73 -12.72 13.32
N LYS A 28 -20.04 -12.57 13.05
CA LYS A 28 -20.54 -12.17 11.72
C LYS A 28 -20.09 -10.78 11.30
N ALA A 29 -19.98 -9.84 12.24
CA ALA A 29 -19.45 -8.51 11.99
C ALA A 29 -17.93 -8.51 11.73
N LEU A 30 -17.18 -9.38 12.41
CA LEU A 30 -15.75 -9.58 12.18
C LEU A 30 -15.51 -10.26 10.84
N GLU A 31 -16.31 -11.27 10.48
CA GLU A 31 -16.28 -11.92 9.18
C GLU A 31 -16.57 -10.92 8.06
N GLY A 32 -17.55 -10.03 8.22
CA GLY A 32 -17.81 -8.96 7.24
C GLY A 32 -16.71 -7.89 7.14
N LYS A 33 -15.94 -7.68 8.20
CA LYS A 33 -14.75 -6.81 8.19
C LYS A 33 -13.54 -7.49 7.56
N LEU A 34 -13.41 -8.80 7.73
CA LEU A 34 -12.30 -9.61 7.23
C LEU A 34 -12.52 -10.09 5.79
N ARG A 35 -13.76 -10.32 5.34
CA ARG A 35 -14.12 -10.74 3.96
C ARG A 35 -13.92 -9.67 2.88
N ARG A 36 -13.34 -8.52 3.21
CA ARG A 36 -12.77 -7.65 2.18
C ARG A 36 -11.40 -8.22 1.82
N ASP A 37 -11.35 -9.27 1.03
CA ASP A 37 -10.10 -9.73 0.41
C ASP A 37 -9.48 -8.60 -0.47
N ASP A 38 -10.29 -7.59 -0.85
CA ASP A 38 -9.85 -6.32 -1.44
C ASP A 38 -9.12 -5.37 -0.48
N ASN A 39 -9.27 -5.52 0.84
CA ASN A 39 -8.65 -4.65 1.84
C ASN A 39 -7.29 -5.19 2.34
N LEU A 40 -6.89 -6.37 1.87
CA LEU A 40 -5.55 -6.94 2.09
C LEU A 40 -4.70 -6.91 0.82
N ARG A 41 -5.28 -6.56 -0.33
CA ARG A 41 -4.54 -6.40 -1.59
C ARG A 41 -3.92 -5.02 -1.62
N GLU A 42 -2.62 -4.98 -1.85
CA GLU A 42 -1.95 -3.72 -2.12
C GLU A 42 -2.23 -3.26 -3.56
N SER A 43 -2.47 -1.97 -3.75
CA SER A 43 -2.66 -1.40 -5.08
C SER A 43 -1.36 -1.44 -5.88
N VAL A 44 -1.47 -1.77 -7.17
CA VAL A 44 -0.34 -1.79 -8.10
C VAL A 44 -0.73 -1.01 -9.35
N VAL A 45 0.08 -0.03 -9.74
CA VAL A 45 -0.11 0.76 -10.96
C VAL A 45 1.16 0.74 -11.81
N THR A 46 1.00 0.83 -13.13
CA THR A 46 2.11 0.93 -14.08
C THR A 46 2.14 2.31 -14.72
N LYS A 47 3.33 2.91 -14.85
CA LYS A 47 3.55 4.24 -15.44
C LYS A 47 4.67 4.20 -16.47
N THR A 48 4.47 4.90 -17.57
CA THR A 48 5.41 4.99 -18.71
C THR A 48 5.86 6.41 -19.01
N ALA A 49 5.52 7.36 -18.15
CA ALA A 49 5.78 8.79 -18.28
C ALA A 49 5.67 9.46 -16.90
N THR A 50 6.00 10.75 -16.83
CA THR A 50 5.93 11.57 -15.61
C THR A 50 4.62 11.35 -14.86
N TYR A 51 4.72 11.19 -13.55
CA TYR A 51 3.59 10.83 -12.71
C TYR A 51 3.71 11.44 -11.32
N THR A 52 2.61 11.90 -10.75
CA THR A 52 2.52 12.26 -9.33
C THR A 52 1.85 11.11 -8.58
N ALA A 53 2.55 10.54 -7.60
CA ALA A 53 2.00 9.47 -6.77
C ALA A 53 0.81 9.97 -5.95
N THR A 54 -0.18 9.12 -5.77
CA THR A 54 -1.40 9.41 -4.99
C THR A 54 -1.40 8.64 -3.68
N GLU A 55 -2.20 9.08 -2.70
CA GLU A 55 -2.41 8.36 -1.44
C GLU A 55 -3.08 6.98 -1.59
N ARG A 56 -3.45 6.59 -2.82
CA ARG A 56 -3.99 5.26 -3.11
C ARG A 56 -2.94 4.31 -3.66
N ASP A 57 -1.84 4.81 -4.20
CA ASP A 57 -0.79 3.98 -4.80
C ASP A 57 0.05 3.32 -3.72
N GLN A 58 0.34 2.03 -3.84
CA GLN A 58 1.27 1.33 -2.94
C GLN A 58 2.50 0.89 -3.71
N THR A 59 2.30 0.17 -4.81
CA THR A 59 3.37 -0.18 -5.74
C THR A 59 3.22 0.58 -7.06
N ILE A 60 4.27 1.26 -7.48
CA ILE A 60 4.38 1.96 -8.76
C ILE A 60 5.44 1.27 -9.60
N LEU A 61 5.01 0.58 -10.65
CA LEU A 61 5.86 -0.05 -11.64
C LEU A 61 6.17 0.95 -12.76
N CYS A 62 7.43 1.29 -12.92
CA CYS A 62 7.88 2.30 -13.85
C CYS A 62 8.54 1.63 -15.06
N ASN A 63 8.09 1.98 -16.27
CA ASN A 63 8.70 1.56 -17.52
C ASN A 63 9.19 2.80 -18.26
N ALA A 64 10.51 3.03 -18.22
CA ALA A 64 11.20 4.14 -18.85
C ALA A 64 11.71 3.82 -20.27
N SER A 65 11.17 2.79 -20.93
CA SER A 65 11.62 2.39 -22.28
C SER A 65 11.50 3.51 -23.31
N SER A 66 10.52 4.42 -23.13
CA SER A 66 10.25 5.53 -24.04
C SER A 66 10.99 6.83 -23.68
N GLY A 67 11.69 6.86 -22.55
CA GLY A 67 12.39 8.04 -22.04
C GLY A 67 12.47 8.04 -20.52
N ALA A 68 13.48 8.73 -19.98
CA ALA A 68 13.59 8.97 -18.55
C ALA A 68 12.43 9.84 -18.07
N PHE A 69 11.93 9.59 -16.86
CA PHE A 69 10.83 10.38 -16.30
C PHE A 69 10.86 10.42 -14.78
N THR A 70 10.08 11.34 -14.22
CA THR A 70 10.01 11.58 -12.78
C THR A 70 8.72 11.03 -12.19
N VAL A 71 8.82 10.37 -11.03
CA VAL A 71 7.71 10.09 -10.11
C VAL A 71 7.81 11.07 -8.95
N THR A 72 6.93 12.06 -8.92
CA THR A 72 6.87 13.05 -7.82
C THR A 72 6.00 12.50 -6.69
N LEU A 73 6.51 12.53 -5.47
CA LEU A 73 5.79 12.15 -4.26
C LEU A 73 4.75 13.22 -3.90
N PRO A 74 3.61 12.86 -3.27
CA PRO A 74 2.69 13.85 -2.72
C PRO A 74 3.36 14.61 -1.57
N ALA A 75 2.75 15.71 -1.14
CA ALA A 75 3.19 16.42 0.06
C ALA A 75 3.21 15.48 1.27
N ALA A 76 4.32 15.42 2.01
CA ALA A 76 4.47 14.59 3.20
C ALA A 76 3.46 14.97 4.31
N GLN A 77 3.06 16.24 4.36
CA GLN A 77 2.12 16.74 5.35
C GLN A 77 0.75 16.04 5.22
N GLY A 78 0.28 15.48 6.33
CA GLY A 78 -1.03 14.84 6.41
C GLY A 78 -1.06 13.34 6.07
N ILE A 79 0.09 12.76 5.66
CA ILE A 79 0.20 11.36 5.24
C ILE A 79 1.35 10.60 5.93
N SER A 80 1.69 10.98 7.16
CA SER A 80 2.69 10.28 7.97
C SER A 80 2.39 8.78 8.07
N GLY A 81 3.42 7.95 7.96
CA GLY A 81 3.35 6.49 7.91
C GLY A 81 3.08 5.92 6.52
N ARG A 82 2.81 6.74 5.49
CA ARG A 82 2.58 6.27 4.13
C ARG A 82 3.83 5.60 3.56
N ILE A 83 3.65 4.45 2.92
CA ILE A 83 4.72 3.69 2.25
C ILE A 83 4.47 3.66 0.74
N TYR A 84 5.52 3.89 -0.04
CA TYR A 84 5.54 3.66 -1.48
C TYR A 84 6.67 2.70 -1.86
N ARG A 85 6.36 1.78 -2.77
CA ARG A 85 7.31 0.90 -3.46
C ARG A 85 7.38 1.31 -4.91
N ILE A 86 8.51 1.86 -5.33
CA ILE A 86 8.68 2.34 -6.71
C ILE A 86 9.77 1.48 -7.35
N LYS A 87 9.46 0.87 -8.50
CA LYS A 87 10.35 -0.08 -9.16
C LYS A 87 10.49 0.24 -10.63
N LYS A 88 11.72 0.34 -11.13
CA LYS A 88 12.00 0.35 -12.56
C LYS A 88 11.89 -1.07 -13.12
N THR A 89 11.21 -1.24 -14.25
CA THR A 89 10.85 -2.57 -14.78
C THR A 89 11.50 -2.91 -16.12
N ASP A 90 11.80 -1.90 -16.93
CA ASP A 90 12.42 -2.07 -18.24
C ASP A 90 13.95 -2.17 -18.15
N SER A 91 14.54 -2.71 -19.21
CA SER A 91 15.99 -2.91 -19.35
C SER A 91 16.74 -1.71 -19.97
N GLY A 92 16.04 -0.62 -20.31
CA GLY A 92 16.65 0.56 -20.90
C GLY A 92 17.54 1.32 -19.92
N GLY A 93 18.46 2.14 -20.44
CA GLY A 93 19.34 3.00 -19.63
C GLY A 93 18.68 4.31 -19.15
N ASN A 94 17.41 4.51 -19.45
CA ASN A 94 16.65 5.68 -19.03
C ASN A 94 16.28 5.56 -17.55
N ALA A 95 16.73 6.48 -16.72
CA ALA A 95 16.43 6.44 -15.29
C ALA A 95 14.97 6.82 -14.97
N VAL A 96 14.46 6.25 -13.89
CA VAL A 96 13.27 6.74 -13.20
C VAL A 96 13.74 7.55 -12.01
N THR A 97 13.39 8.84 -11.95
CA THR A 97 13.74 9.70 -10.83
C THR A 97 12.55 9.79 -9.87
N VAL A 98 12.74 9.40 -8.61
CA VAL A 98 11.79 9.67 -7.54
C VAL A 98 12.13 11.03 -6.94
N ASP A 99 11.14 11.91 -6.82
CA ASP A 99 11.31 13.31 -6.42
C ASP A 99 10.39 13.65 -5.25
N GLY A 100 10.95 14.24 -4.19
CA GLY A 100 10.19 14.77 -3.07
C GLY A 100 9.30 15.94 -3.51
N ASN A 101 8.22 16.21 -2.79
CA ASN A 101 7.42 17.38 -3.10
C ASN A 101 8.14 18.67 -2.66
N SER A 102 8.38 19.58 -3.60
CA SER A 102 9.04 20.88 -3.32
C SER A 102 10.45 20.72 -2.72
N SER A 103 10.62 21.01 -1.42
CA SER A 103 11.92 20.89 -0.72
C SER A 103 11.95 19.72 0.26
N GLU A 104 10.92 18.88 0.26
CA GLU A 104 10.94 17.63 1.02
C GLU A 104 12.06 16.72 0.51
N THR A 105 12.62 15.93 1.40
CA THR A 105 13.77 15.07 1.10
C THR A 105 13.43 13.59 1.21
N ILE A 106 14.18 12.77 0.50
CA ILE A 106 14.31 11.33 0.57
C ILE A 106 15.71 11.08 1.11
N ASP A 107 15.84 10.69 2.39
CA ASP A 107 17.14 10.53 3.08
C ASP A 107 18.11 11.71 2.88
N GLY A 108 17.60 12.94 3.01
CA GLY A 108 18.39 14.17 2.93
C GLY A 108 18.70 14.67 1.50
N ALA A 109 18.33 13.92 0.46
CA ALA A 109 18.37 14.38 -0.93
C ALA A 109 16.95 14.72 -1.43
N THR A 110 16.78 15.69 -2.33
CA THR A 110 15.44 15.97 -2.88
C THR A 110 14.97 14.91 -3.87
N THR A 111 15.90 14.15 -4.46
CA THR A 111 15.61 13.10 -5.43
C THR A 111 16.40 11.82 -5.16
N ASN A 112 15.87 10.70 -5.65
CA ASN A 112 16.55 9.41 -5.73
C ASN A 112 16.38 8.82 -7.14
N SER A 113 17.42 8.22 -7.71
CA SER A 113 17.40 7.72 -9.10
C SER A 113 17.47 6.20 -9.15
N LEU A 114 16.54 5.60 -9.90
CA LEU A 114 16.53 4.17 -10.23
C LEU A 114 17.04 4.02 -11.67
N GLY A 115 18.29 3.58 -11.83
CA GLY A 115 18.99 3.58 -13.11
C GLY A 115 18.97 2.23 -13.83
N SER A 116 18.99 1.14 -13.07
CA SER A 116 19.08 -0.22 -13.59
C SER A 116 17.73 -0.93 -13.61
N GLN A 117 17.62 -1.93 -14.47
CA GLN A 117 16.44 -2.79 -14.46
C GLN A 117 16.25 -3.42 -13.08
N TYR A 118 15.02 -3.32 -12.57
CA TYR A 118 14.61 -3.86 -11.28
C TYR A 118 15.17 -3.14 -10.05
N ASP A 119 15.84 -2.00 -10.23
CA ASP A 119 16.08 -1.07 -9.13
C ASP A 119 14.74 -0.72 -8.47
N VAL A 120 14.75 -0.74 -7.15
CA VAL A 120 13.57 -0.54 -6.32
C VAL A 120 13.94 0.37 -5.15
N ILE A 121 12.98 1.21 -4.78
CA ILE A 121 13.03 1.99 -3.55
C ILE A 121 11.72 1.76 -2.79
N GLU A 122 11.85 1.42 -1.51
CA GLU A 122 10.76 1.48 -0.54
C GLU A 122 11.01 2.67 0.36
N ILE A 123 10.02 3.56 0.46
CA ILE A 123 10.13 4.78 1.26
C ILE A 123 8.92 4.95 2.16
N GLN A 124 9.16 5.47 3.36
CA GLN A 124 8.14 5.77 4.34
C GLN A 124 8.14 7.24 4.73
N CYS A 125 6.96 7.87 4.73
CA CYS A 125 6.76 9.25 5.15
C CYS A 125 6.78 9.36 6.68
N ASP A 126 7.51 10.34 7.23
CA ASP A 126 7.42 10.71 8.66
C ASP A 126 6.41 11.83 8.93
N GLY A 127 5.86 12.45 7.89
CA GLY A 127 4.99 13.63 7.95
C GLY A 127 5.66 14.95 7.55
N SER A 128 6.95 14.92 7.21
CA SER A 128 7.74 16.07 6.73
C SER A 128 8.73 15.68 5.63
N ASN A 129 9.32 14.49 5.70
CA ASN A 129 10.25 13.92 4.72
C ASN A 129 9.96 12.43 4.51
N TRP A 130 10.71 11.84 3.59
CA TRP A 130 10.65 10.45 3.19
C TRP A 130 11.95 9.74 3.60
N HIS A 131 11.82 8.53 4.13
CA HIS A 131 12.93 7.71 4.59
C HIS A 131 13.00 6.42 3.80
N ILE A 132 14.18 5.99 3.36
CA ILE A 132 14.35 4.69 2.71
C ILE A 132 14.31 3.60 3.80
N VAL A 133 13.51 2.55 3.61
CA VAL A 133 13.27 1.49 4.61
C VAL A 133 13.50 0.07 4.09
#